data_AF-A0A1V4SA49-F1
#
_entry.id   AF-A0A1V4SA49-F1
#
_cell.length_a   1.000
_cell.length_b   1.000
_cell.length_c   1.000
_cell.angle_alpha   90.00
_cell.angle_beta   90.00
_cell.angle_gamma   90.00
#
_symmetry.space_group_name_H-M   'P 1'
#
loop_
_entity.id
_entity.type
_entity.pdbx_description
1 polymer ?
#
loop_
_entity_poly.entity_id
_entity_poly.type
_entity_poly.pdbx_seq_one_letter_code
_entity_poly.pdbx_strand_id
1 'polypeptide(L)'
;MHLRRADFAGSWYPGEERECRKSIEIFETDFEPCPLPEKDILGGIVPHAGWVFSGAIACNVIKCLGADKSCDTCLIFGKHLHPSSPQYIMA
;
A
#
# COMPACT_ATOMS: atom_id res chain seq x y z
N MET A 1 11.40 -16.21 16.31
CA MET A 1 10.55 -15.17 15.65
C MET A 1 9.10 -15.63 15.72
N HIS A 2 8.22 -14.79 16.25
CA HIS A 2 6.78 -15.02 16.09
C HIS A 2 6.36 -14.45 14.74
N LEU A 3 5.87 -15.32 13.85
CA LEU A 3 5.36 -14.90 12.54
C LEU A 3 3.99 -14.24 12.75
N ARG A 4 3.87 -12.97 12.36
CA ARG A 4 2.57 -12.28 12.33
C ARG A 4 1.77 -12.83 11.15
N ARG A 5 0.55 -13.31 11.41
CA ARG A 5 -0.34 -13.78 10.33
C ARG A 5 -0.92 -12.60 9.54
N ALA A 6 -1.18 -12.85 8.27
CA ALA A 6 -1.83 -11.92 7.37
C ALA A 6 -3.36 -12.02 7.52
N ASP A 7 -3.90 -11.47 8.60
CA ASP A 7 -5.30 -11.72 9.04
C ASP A 7 -6.38 -11.29 8.04
N PHE A 8 -6.05 -10.42 7.07
CA PHE A 8 -6.99 -9.92 6.05
C PHE A 8 -6.79 -10.54 4.67
N ALA A 9 -5.84 -11.47 4.52
CA ALA A 9 -5.64 -12.20 3.27
C ALA A 9 -6.89 -13.02 2.92
N GLY A 10 -7.32 -12.96 1.67
CA GLY A 10 -8.54 -13.60 1.18
C GLY A 10 -9.84 -12.82 1.45
N SER A 11 -9.77 -11.64 2.10
CA SER A 11 -10.94 -10.78 2.32
C SER A 11 -10.73 -9.36 1.80
N TRP A 12 -9.69 -8.66 2.26
CA TRP A 12 -9.39 -7.29 1.81
C TRP A 12 -8.49 -7.26 0.58
N TYR A 13 -7.72 -8.31 0.38
CA TYR A 13 -6.83 -8.55 -0.75
C TYR A 13 -6.74 -10.07 -0.99
N PRO A 14 -6.20 -10.52 -2.13
CA PRO A 14 -6.15 -11.95 -2.44
C PRO A 14 -5.43 -12.78 -1.36
N GLY A 15 -5.85 -14.04 -1.19
CA GLY A 15 -5.30 -14.94 -0.18
C GLY A 15 -3.99 -15.62 -0.59
N GLU A 16 -3.71 -15.65 -1.89
CA GLU A 16 -2.58 -16.37 -2.48
C GLU A 16 -1.58 -15.41 -3.12
N GLU A 17 -0.29 -15.75 -3.03
CA GLU A 17 0.80 -14.95 -3.61
C GLU A 17 0.58 -14.65 -5.09
N ARG A 18 0.20 -15.66 -5.88
CA ARG A 18 0.03 -15.53 -7.33
C ARG A 18 -1.02 -14.48 -7.68
N GLU A 19 -2.16 -14.49 -6.97
CA GLU A 19 -3.25 -13.56 -7.21
C GLU A 19 -2.91 -12.15 -6.71
N CYS A 20 -2.14 -12.03 -5.63
CA CYS A 20 -1.59 -10.74 -5.20
C CYS A 20 -0.66 -10.14 -6.27
N ARG A 21 0.28 -10.92 -6.80
CA ARG A 21 1.20 -10.46 -7.86
C ARG A 21 0.44 -10.01 -9.11
N LYS A 22 -0.49 -10.83 -9.58
CA LYS A 22 -1.34 -10.50 -10.73
C LYS A 22 -2.12 -9.21 -10.52
N SER A 23 -2.64 -8.98 -9.30
CA SER A 23 -3.35 -7.74 -8.98
C SER A 23 -2.43 -6.52 -9.07
N ILE A 24 -1.20 -6.62 -8.55
CA ILE A 24 -0.20 -5.55 -8.64
C ILE A 24 0.18 -5.28 -10.10
N GLU A 25 0.45 -6.32 -10.88
CA GLU A 25 0.75 -6.19 -12.33
C GLU A 25 -0.38 -5.44 -13.06
N ILE A 26 -1.65 -5.74 -12.75
CA ILE A 26 -2.80 -5.01 -13.31
C ILE A 26 -2.78 -3.53 -12.86
N PHE A 27 -2.57 -3.26 -11.58
CA PHE A 27 -2.50 -1.89 -11.06
C PHE A 27 -1.38 -1.06 -11.70
N GLU A 28 -0.28 -1.69 -12.08
CA GLU A 28 0.83 -1.02 -12.76
C GLU A 28 0.52 -0.63 -14.21
N THR A 29 -0.51 -1.21 -14.83
CA THR A 29 -0.93 -0.84 -16.20
C THR A 29 -1.65 0.49 -16.27
N ASP A 30 -2.32 0.91 -15.19
CA ASP A 30 -3.12 2.14 -15.10
C ASP A 30 -2.38 3.19 -14.25
N PHE A 31 -1.12 3.44 -14.63
CA PHE A 31 -0.20 4.28 -13.89
C PHE A 31 -0.30 5.74 -14.34
N GLU A 32 -0.63 6.62 -13.40
CA GLU A 32 -0.54 8.07 -13.63
C GLU A 32 0.89 8.57 -13.43
N PRO A 33 1.37 9.53 -14.23
CA PRO A 33 2.70 10.10 -14.08
C PRO A 33 2.93 10.66 -12.67
N CYS A 34 4.11 10.40 -12.11
CA CYS A 34 4.48 10.96 -10.82
C CYS A 34 4.49 12.50 -10.90
N PRO A 35 3.79 13.21 -10.00
CA PRO A 35 3.56 14.65 -10.13
C PRO A 35 4.80 15.52 -9.88
N LEU A 36 5.92 14.93 -9.42
CA LEU A 36 7.13 15.67 -9.06
C LEU A 36 8.34 15.18 -9.86
N PRO A 37 8.99 16.06 -10.67
CA PRO A 37 10.24 15.72 -11.35
C PRO A 37 11.50 15.79 -10.46
N GLU A 38 11.38 16.00 -9.14
CA GLU A 38 12.52 16.44 -8.34
C GLU A 38 12.87 15.48 -7.21
N LYS A 39 14.16 15.17 -7.20
CA LYS A 39 14.85 14.23 -6.34
C LYS A 39 14.57 14.54 -4.87
N ASP A 40 14.39 13.46 -4.10
CA ASP A 40 14.23 13.41 -2.62
C ASP A 40 12.81 13.25 -2.08
N ILE A 41 11.96 12.48 -2.78
CA ILE A 41 10.74 11.94 -2.16
C ILE A 41 11.14 10.92 -1.08
N LEU A 42 10.81 11.22 0.19
CA LEU A 42 11.12 10.36 1.34
C LEU A 42 9.96 9.43 1.75
N GLY A 43 8.75 9.69 1.28
CA GLY A 43 7.57 8.92 1.65
C GLY A 43 6.32 9.37 0.91
N GLY A 44 5.25 8.60 1.04
CA GLY A 44 3.97 8.82 0.39
C GLY A 44 2.80 8.40 1.28
N ILE A 45 1.64 9.00 1.03
CA ILE A 45 0.39 8.67 1.73
C ILE A 45 -0.42 7.75 0.84
N VAL A 46 -0.86 6.61 1.39
CA VAL A 46 -1.68 5.64 0.67
C VAL A 46 -2.99 5.37 1.41
N PRO A 47 -4.08 5.09 0.69
CA PRO A 47 -5.28 4.51 1.30
C PRO A 47 -4.98 3.08 1.79
N HIS A 48 -5.77 2.60 2.75
CA HIS A 48 -5.63 1.25 3.31
C HIS A 48 -6.92 0.41 3.21
N ALA A 49 -7.86 0.79 2.34
CA ALA A 49 -9.07 0.01 2.09
C ALA A 49 -8.75 -1.28 1.31
N GLY A 50 -9.76 -2.11 1.06
CA GLY A 50 -9.61 -3.30 0.22
C GLY A 50 -9.01 -2.96 -1.15
N TRP A 51 -8.21 -3.88 -1.70
CA TRP A 51 -7.46 -3.66 -2.95
C TRP A 51 -8.34 -3.36 -4.15
N VAL A 52 -9.54 -3.95 -4.20
CA VAL A 52 -10.54 -3.68 -5.25
C VAL A 52 -10.89 -2.20 -5.34
N PHE A 53 -10.89 -1.48 -4.22
CA PHE A 53 -11.28 -0.07 -4.17
C PHE A 53 -10.10 0.89 -4.25
N SER A 54 -8.94 0.49 -3.73
CA SER A 54 -7.84 1.43 -3.45
C SER A 54 -6.46 0.93 -3.84
N GLY A 55 -6.36 -0.29 -4.36
CA GLY A 55 -5.09 -0.94 -4.72
C GLY A 55 -4.32 -0.17 -5.80
N ALA A 56 -5.00 0.27 -6.85
CA ALA A 56 -4.38 1.03 -7.94
C ALA A 56 -3.74 2.34 -7.46
N ILE A 57 -4.47 3.13 -6.66
CA ILE A 57 -3.99 4.40 -6.10
C ILE A 57 -2.79 4.17 -5.18
N ALA A 58 -2.87 3.18 -4.27
CA ALA A 58 -1.76 2.84 -3.38
C ALA A 58 -0.52 2.38 -4.16
N CYS A 59 -0.72 1.53 -5.18
CA CYS A 59 0.35 1.02 -6.04
C CYS A 59 1.05 2.15 -6.79
N ASN A 60 0.29 3.11 -7.32
CA ASN A 60 0.84 4.28 -8.01
C ASN A 60 1.78 5.09 -7.10
N VAL A 61 1.33 5.44 -5.90
CA VAL A 61 2.15 6.17 -4.91
C VAL A 61 3.43 5.40 -4.58
N ILE A 62 3.34 4.10 -4.29
CA ILE A 62 4.50 3.27 -3.94
C ILE A 62 5.49 3.20 -5.11
N LYS A 63 5.01 3.07 -6.34
CA LYS A 63 5.84 3.05 -7.55
C LYS A 63 6.56 4.38 -7.75
N CYS A 64 5.91 5.51 -7.50
CA CYS A 64 6.56 6.82 -7.52
C CYS A 64 7.67 6.98 -6.47
N LEU A 65 7.58 6.30 -5.32
CA LEU A 65 8.65 6.30 -4.31
C LEU A 65 9.87 5.47 -4.72
N GLY A 66 9.64 4.37 -5.45
CA GLY A 66 10.68 3.41 -5.82
C GLY A 66 11.41 3.69 -7.13
N ALA A 67 10.96 4.68 -7.93
CA ALA A 67 11.44 4.90 -9.29
C ALA A 67 12.94 5.20 -9.40
N ASP A 68 13.55 5.83 -8.39
CA ASP A 68 14.92 6.35 -8.47
C ASP A 68 15.90 5.82 -7.40
N LYS A 69 15.46 4.99 -6.43
CA LYS A 69 16.30 4.58 -5.30
C LYS A 69 16.02 3.16 -4.82
N SER A 70 17.08 2.41 -4.50
CA SER A 70 16.97 1.22 -3.67
C SER A 70 16.67 1.64 -2.23
N CYS A 71 15.60 1.10 -1.65
CA CYS A 71 15.22 1.37 -0.26
C CYS A 71 15.61 0.19 0.63
N ASP A 72 16.55 0.41 1.56
CA ASP A 72 16.98 -0.62 2.52
C ASP A 72 15.97 -0.78 3.68
N THR A 73 15.15 0.23 3.96
CA THR A 73 14.23 0.24 5.10
C THR A 73 12.95 1.00 4.79
N CYS A 74 11.81 0.31 4.90
CA CYS A 74 10.49 0.90 4.78
C CYS A 74 9.86 1.11 6.16
N LEU A 75 9.44 2.35 6.46
CA LEU A 75 8.68 2.70 7.66
C LEU A 75 7.20 2.82 7.30
N ILE A 76 6.35 2.01 7.92
CA ILE A 76 4.91 2.00 7.68
C ILE A 76 4.19 2.56 8.90
N PHE A 77 3.59 3.74 8.74
CA PHE A 77 2.70 4.33 9.73
C PHE A 77 1.26 4.05 9.34
N GLY A 78 0.54 3.30 10.17
CA GLY A 78 -0.85 2.97 9.90
C GLY A 78 -1.57 2.49 11.16
N LYS A 79 -2.87 2.76 11.23
CA LYS A 79 -3.75 2.27 12.30
C LYS A 79 -4.94 1.58 11.65
N HIS A 80 -5.14 0.32 11.99
CA HIS A 80 -6.43 -0.32 11.79
C HIS A 80 -7.22 -0.17 13.10
N LEU A 81 -8.43 0.37 13.01
CA LEU A 81 -9.32 0.50 14.15
C LEU A 81 -10.13 -0.79 14.28
N HIS A 82 -10.15 -1.38 15.47
CA HIS A 82 -11.08 -2.46 15.78
C HIS A 82 -12.52 -1.93 15.63
N PRO A 83 -13.53 -2.74 15.28
CA PRO A 83 -14.91 -2.28 15.18
C PRO A 83 -15.46 -1.58 16.44
N SER A 84 -14.90 -1.89 17.62
CA SER A 84 -15.23 -1.23 18.90
C SER A 84 -14.30 -0.08 19.28
N SER A 85 -13.31 0.25 18.46
CA SER A 85 -12.45 1.41 18.70
C SER A 85 -13.27 2.69 18.50
N PRO A 86 -13.07 3.73 19.32
CA PRO A 86 -13.74 4.99 19.09
C PRO A 86 -13.22 5.64 17.80
N GLN A 87 -14.04 6.53 17.24
CA GLN A 87 -13.65 7.28 16.06
C GLN A 87 -12.55 8.27 16.45
N TYR A 88 -11.42 8.21 15.76
CA TYR A 88 -10.33 9.18 15.92
C TYR A 88 -10.07 9.84 14.58
N ILE A 89 -9.92 11.15 14.58
CA ILE A 89 -9.27 11.89 13.50
C ILE A 89 -8.07 12.56 14.16
N MET A 90 -6.86 12.07 13.84
CA MET A 90 -5.56 12.64 14.28
C MET A 90 -5.37 12.70 15.81
N ALA A 91 -5.34 11.54 16.48
CA ALA A 91 -4.90 11.40 17.88
C ALA A 91 -3.53 10.72 17.95
#